data_AF-M4SIC6-F1
#
_entry.id   AF-M4SIC6-F1
#
_cell.length_a   1.000
_cell.length_b   1.000
_cell.length_c   1.000
_cell.angle_alpha   90.00
_cell.angle_beta   90.00
_cell.angle_gamma   90.00
#
_symmetry.space_group_name_H-M   'P 1'
#
loop_
_entity.id
_entity.type
_entity.pdbx_description
1 polymer ?
#
loop_
_entity_poly.entity_id
_entity_poly.type
_entity_poly.pdbx_seq_one_letter_code
_entity_poly.pdbx_strand_id
1 'polypeptide(L)'
;MNEIIYPSGCKDIQIELANDELIRRLKDPSLDKYKQLAILIGSDVFLDHEHDDVKLLIACCLADIIRLYSPDLPYQDPANLKKIFIFLANQLKGLSDKSKTAYNRYHYLLENLRQDNKFLLCLDLEDCQEIIADLFELLLPLLNESDHLSSRVLDTLFARIIEPQKSNNKEAYNLASTLIKKGNENFEFLVQNLTTSFVHGQANQFISDKLCLIIYELYSIRYALLELLLPQLEYKLKSNDLKERREYTKLLSKMFSEKDSLLAQKST
;
A
#
# COMPACT_ATOMS: atom_id res chain seq x y z
N MET A 1 -9.75 -37.81 6.88
CA MET A 1 -10.06 -37.02 5.67
C MET A 1 -11.51 -36.61 5.80
N ASN A 2 -11.80 -35.33 6.03
CA ASN A 2 -13.18 -34.85 5.98
C ASN A 2 -13.56 -34.76 4.49
N GLU A 3 -14.51 -35.58 4.05
CA GLU A 3 -15.05 -35.49 2.69
C GLU A 3 -15.70 -34.12 2.50
N ILE A 4 -15.23 -33.38 1.50
CA ILE A 4 -15.81 -32.09 1.10
C ILE A 4 -17.16 -32.40 0.45
N ILE A 5 -18.26 -32.03 1.10
CA ILE A 5 -19.61 -32.25 0.57
C ILE A 5 -19.94 -31.11 -0.40
N TYR A 6 -19.90 -31.39 -1.70
CA TYR A 6 -20.29 -30.45 -2.74
C TYR A 6 -21.83 -30.33 -2.86
N PRO A 7 -22.38 -29.12 -3.08
CA PRO A 7 -23.82 -28.95 -3.29
C PRO A 7 -24.35 -29.67 -4.53
N SER A 8 -25.62 -30.09 -4.52
CA SER A 8 -26.24 -30.94 -5.54
C SER A 8 -26.07 -30.42 -6.98
N GLY A 9 -25.23 -31.09 -7.78
CA GLY A 9 -24.92 -30.71 -9.17
C GLY A 9 -23.68 -29.80 -9.34
N CYS A 10 -22.93 -29.53 -8.27
CA CYS A 10 -21.56 -29.00 -8.38
C CYS A 10 -20.63 -30.18 -8.66
N LYS A 11 -19.87 -30.11 -9.76
CA LYS A 11 -18.75 -31.03 -9.98
C LYS A 11 -17.64 -30.67 -8.99
N ASP A 12 -16.89 -31.68 -8.53
CA ASP A 12 -15.71 -31.49 -7.70
C ASP A 12 -14.80 -30.42 -8.30
N ILE A 13 -14.20 -29.58 -7.45
CA ILE A 13 -13.16 -28.64 -7.86
C ILE A 13 -11.93 -29.47 -8.18
N GLN A 14 -11.86 -30.01 -9.39
CA GLN A 14 -10.63 -30.57 -9.93
C GLN A 14 -9.68 -29.42 -10.23
N ILE A 15 -8.40 -29.61 -9.93
CA ILE A 15 -7.30 -28.64 -10.08
C ILE A 15 -7.23 -28.01 -11.49
N GLU A 16 -7.88 -28.63 -12.48
CA GLU A 16 -7.95 -28.19 -13.88
C GLU A 16 -9.14 -27.29 -14.25
N LEU A 17 -10.00 -26.89 -13.29
CA LEU A 17 -11.06 -25.93 -13.60
C LEU A 17 -10.44 -24.59 -14.01
N ALA A 18 -10.49 -24.30 -15.31
CA ALA A 18 -10.09 -23.02 -15.87
C ALA A 18 -10.82 -21.89 -15.11
N ASN A 19 -10.05 -20.88 -14.69
CA ASN A 19 -10.54 -19.72 -13.91
C ASN A 19 -11.87 -19.17 -14.46
N ASP A 20 -12.04 -19.18 -15.78
CA ASP A 20 -13.20 -18.61 -16.47
C ASP A 20 -14.52 -19.34 -16.21
N GLU A 21 -14.53 -20.67 -16.02
CA GLU A 21 -15.76 -21.42 -15.73
C GLU A 21 -16.19 -21.25 -14.27
N LEU A 22 -15.23 -21.14 -13.35
CA LEU A 22 -15.52 -20.81 -11.95
C LEU A 22 -16.04 -19.36 -11.84
N ILE A 23 -15.43 -18.41 -12.54
CA ILE A 23 -15.89 -17.01 -12.62
C ILE A 23 -17.27 -16.91 -13.25
N ARG A 24 -17.55 -17.66 -14.34
CA ARG A 24 -18.86 -17.67 -15.00
C ARG A 24 -19.96 -18.22 -14.09
N ARG A 25 -19.63 -19.25 -13.31
CA ARG A 25 -20.54 -19.86 -12.34
C ARG A 25 -20.81 -18.96 -11.14
N LEU A 26 -19.79 -18.27 -10.63
CA LEU A 26 -19.95 -17.33 -9.52
C LEU A 26 -20.85 -16.14 -9.92
N LYS A 27 -20.83 -15.68 -11.17
CA LYS A 27 -21.57 -14.49 -11.63
C LYS A 27 -23.10 -14.64 -11.79
N ASP A 28 -23.69 -15.82 -11.61
CA ASP A 28 -25.14 -16.02 -11.74
C ASP A 28 -25.87 -15.68 -10.42
N PRO A 29 -26.63 -14.57 -10.36
CA PRO A 29 -27.29 -14.10 -9.12
C PRO A 29 -28.50 -14.93 -8.69
N SER A 30 -28.87 -16.00 -9.43
CA SER A 30 -30.06 -16.80 -9.17
C SER A 30 -29.85 -18.07 -8.32
N LEU A 31 -28.66 -18.31 -7.76
CA LEU A 31 -28.33 -19.57 -7.07
C LEU A 31 -27.79 -19.39 -5.63
N ASP A 32 -28.64 -19.63 -4.62
CA ASP A 32 -28.25 -19.91 -3.22
C ASP A 32 -27.12 -20.96 -3.09
N LYS A 33 -27.00 -21.82 -4.10
CA LYS A 33 -25.99 -22.88 -4.20
C LYS A 33 -24.54 -22.36 -4.27
N TYR A 34 -24.31 -21.18 -4.85
CA TYR A 34 -22.96 -20.60 -4.91
C TYR A 34 -22.57 -19.88 -3.62
N LYS A 35 -23.54 -19.49 -2.79
CA LYS A 35 -23.27 -18.94 -1.46
C LYS A 35 -22.62 -20.01 -0.55
N GLN A 36 -23.11 -21.24 -0.60
CA GLN A 36 -22.49 -22.36 0.13
C GLN A 36 -21.08 -22.67 -0.37
N LEU A 37 -20.88 -22.63 -1.69
CA LEU A 37 -19.55 -22.80 -2.27
C LEU A 37 -18.60 -21.66 -1.86
N ALA A 38 -19.07 -20.42 -1.85
CA ALA A 38 -18.28 -19.27 -1.40
C ALA A 38 -17.83 -19.43 0.06
N ILE A 39 -18.75 -19.81 0.95
CA ILE A 39 -18.44 -20.10 2.36
C ILE A 39 -17.39 -21.21 2.48
N LEU A 40 -17.53 -22.28 1.69
CA LEU A 40 -16.56 -23.38 1.66
C LEU A 40 -15.17 -22.94 1.20
N ILE A 41 -15.07 -22.14 0.13
CA ILE A 41 -13.80 -21.60 -0.38
C ILE A 41 -13.08 -20.74 0.68
N GLY A 42 -13.85 -20.02 1.51
CA GLY A 42 -13.33 -19.21 2.60
C GLY A 42 -13.06 -19.96 3.91
N SER A 43 -13.02 -21.30 3.89
CA SER A 43 -12.75 -22.12 5.09
C SER A 43 -11.27 -22.52 5.20
N ASP A 44 -10.84 -22.87 6.42
CA ASP A 44 -9.47 -23.31 6.73
C ASP A 44 -8.98 -24.44 5.81
N VAL A 45 -9.88 -25.32 5.32
CA VAL A 45 -9.54 -26.40 4.37
C VAL A 45 -8.88 -25.88 3.08
N PHE A 46 -9.28 -24.69 2.62
CA PHE A 46 -8.72 -24.07 1.41
C PHE A 46 -7.69 -23.00 1.73
N LEU A 47 -7.84 -22.26 2.83
CA LEU A 47 -6.88 -21.23 3.24
C LEU A 47 -5.53 -21.85 3.63
N ASP A 48 -5.55 -23.02 4.28
CA ASP A 48 -4.35 -23.72 4.76
C ASP A 48 -3.89 -24.84 3.81
N HIS A 49 -4.30 -24.80 2.55
CA HIS A 49 -3.95 -25.81 1.55
C HIS A 49 -2.42 -25.99 1.42
N GLU A 50 -1.90 -27.17 1.07
CA GLU A 50 -0.44 -27.38 1.05
C GLU A 50 0.25 -26.70 -0.16
N HIS A 51 -0.43 -26.67 -1.32
CA HIS A 51 0.13 -26.14 -2.56
C HIS A 51 -0.13 -24.65 -2.79
N ASP A 52 0.94 -23.88 -3.05
CA ASP A 52 0.89 -22.43 -3.27
C ASP A 52 0.08 -22.02 -4.52
N ASP A 53 0.15 -22.80 -5.61
CA ASP A 53 -0.64 -22.51 -6.82
C ASP A 53 -2.14 -22.60 -6.55
N VAL A 54 -2.55 -23.54 -5.69
CA VAL A 54 -3.94 -23.67 -5.25
C VAL A 54 -4.32 -22.51 -4.35
N LYS A 55 -3.45 -22.09 -3.41
CA LYS A 55 -3.71 -20.89 -2.59
C LYS A 55 -3.94 -19.64 -3.44
N LEU A 56 -3.13 -19.46 -4.47
CA LEU A 56 -3.28 -18.32 -5.38
C LEU A 56 -4.60 -18.35 -6.15
N LEU A 57 -5.01 -19.54 -6.61
CA LEU A 57 -6.32 -19.75 -7.22
C LEU A 57 -7.45 -19.39 -6.24
N ILE A 58 -7.38 -19.89 -5.01
CA ILE A 58 -8.35 -19.60 -3.95
C ILE A 58 -8.41 -18.10 -3.66
N ALA A 59 -7.27 -17.41 -3.60
CA ALA A 59 -7.24 -15.96 -3.40
C ALA A 59 -7.92 -15.19 -4.54
N CYS A 60 -7.69 -15.59 -5.80
CA CYS A 60 -8.40 -14.99 -6.94
C CYS A 60 -9.92 -15.18 -6.81
N CYS A 61 -10.35 -16.38 -6.41
CA CYS A 61 -11.77 -16.68 -6.20
C CYS A 61 -12.38 -15.85 -5.06
N LEU A 62 -11.66 -15.74 -3.94
CA LEU A 62 -12.09 -14.96 -2.78
C LEU A 62 -12.22 -13.48 -3.14
N ALA A 63 -11.28 -12.93 -3.91
CA ALA A 63 -11.37 -11.56 -4.42
C ALA A 63 -12.62 -11.36 -5.28
N ASP A 64 -12.91 -12.28 -6.20
CA ASP A 64 -14.13 -12.25 -7.01
C ASP A 64 -15.42 -12.39 -6.19
N ILE A 65 -15.42 -13.25 -5.18
CA ILE A 65 -16.56 -13.42 -4.27
C ILE A 65 -16.81 -12.13 -3.49
N ILE A 66 -15.77 -11.53 -2.91
CA ILE A 66 -15.87 -10.24 -2.21
C ILE A 66 -16.44 -9.19 -3.14
N ARG A 67 -15.94 -9.12 -4.39
CA ARG A 67 -16.44 -8.18 -5.39
C ARG A 67 -17.91 -8.40 -5.72
N LEU A 68 -18.34 -9.65 -5.89
CA LEU A 68 -19.70 -10.00 -6.28
C LEU A 68 -20.73 -9.76 -5.17
N TYR A 69 -20.39 -10.14 -3.94
CA TYR A 69 -21.33 -10.11 -2.82
C TYR A 69 -21.27 -8.81 -2.01
N SER A 70 -20.28 -7.94 -2.22
CA SER A 70 -20.21 -6.66 -1.50
C SER A 70 -21.46 -5.80 -1.76
N PRO A 71 -22.09 -5.21 -0.73
CA PRO A 71 -21.63 -5.16 0.67
C PRO A 71 -21.97 -6.38 1.53
N ASP A 72 -22.95 -7.19 1.12
CA ASP A 72 -23.51 -8.32 1.87
C ASP A 72 -22.69 -9.62 1.68
N LEU A 73 -21.48 -9.63 2.24
CA LEU A 73 -20.57 -10.76 2.14
C LEU A 73 -21.19 -12.07 2.66
N PRO A 74 -20.87 -13.23 2.04
CA PRO A 74 -21.35 -14.52 2.52
C PRO A 74 -20.66 -14.98 3.81
N TYR A 75 -19.61 -14.28 4.25
CA TYR A 75 -18.80 -14.58 5.44
C TYR A 75 -19.31 -13.76 6.64
N GLN A 76 -20.20 -14.34 7.43
CA GLN A 76 -20.82 -13.66 8.57
C GLN A 76 -19.95 -13.65 9.84
N ASP A 77 -19.03 -14.61 9.98
CA ASP A 77 -18.11 -14.67 11.10
C ASP A 77 -16.94 -13.68 10.88
N PRO A 78 -16.77 -12.65 11.74
CA PRO A 78 -15.68 -11.69 11.62
C PRO A 78 -14.29 -12.33 11.72
N ALA A 79 -14.13 -13.39 12.50
CA ALA A 79 -12.85 -14.09 12.64
C ALA A 79 -12.47 -14.80 11.34
N ASN A 80 -13.43 -15.46 10.70
CA ASN A 80 -13.22 -16.06 9.38
C ASN A 80 -12.92 -15.00 8.31
N LEU A 81 -13.65 -13.89 8.32
CA LEU A 81 -13.41 -12.80 7.38
C LEU A 81 -12.00 -12.19 7.56
N LYS A 82 -11.53 -12.05 8.81
CA LYS A 82 -10.15 -11.64 9.11
C LYS A 82 -9.14 -12.62 8.52
N LYS A 83 -9.31 -13.94 8.72
CA LYS A 83 -8.44 -14.97 8.13
C LYS A 83 -8.36 -14.85 6.61
N ILE A 84 -9.49 -14.61 5.94
CA ILE A 84 -9.54 -14.39 4.49
C ILE A 84 -8.69 -13.18 4.08
N PHE A 85 -8.79 -12.05 4.76
CA PHE A 85 -7.98 -10.87 4.43
C PHE A 85 -6.49 -11.06 4.71
N ILE A 86 -6.12 -11.74 5.79
CA ILE A 86 -4.72 -12.13 6.06
C ILE A 86 -4.20 -13.05 4.95
N PHE A 87 -4.99 -14.04 4.55
CA PHE A 87 -4.66 -14.94 3.45
C PHE A 87 -4.44 -14.17 2.14
N LEU A 88 -5.34 -13.24 1.79
CA LEU A 88 -5.20 -12.39 0.61
C LEU A 88 -3.94 -11.51 0.67
N ALA A 89 -3.67 -10.87 1.82
CA ALA A 89 -2.45 -10.06 2.01
C ALA A 89 -1.18 -10.90 1.84
N ASN A 90 -1.18 -12.13 2.36
CA ASN A 90 -0.07 -13.07 2.20
C ASN A 90 0.14 -13.48 0.74
N GLN A 91 -0.92 -13.70 -0.04
CA GLN A 91 -0.76 -14.00 -1.47
C GLN A 91 -0.15 -12.82 -2.24
N LEU A 92 -0.42 -11.57 -1.85
CA LEU A 92 0.19 -10.41 -2.51
C LEU A 92 1.72 -10.36 -2.37
N LYS A 93 2.32 -11.07 -1.41
CA LYS A 93 3.79 -11.26 -1.31
C LYS A 93 4.40 -11.88 -2.56
N GLY A 94 3.62 -12.60 -3.38
CA GLY A 94 4.07 -13.10 -4.68
C GLY A 94 4.42 -12.02 -5.71
N LEU A 95 4.00 -10.76 -5.51
CA LEU A 95 4.28 -9.64 -6.41
C LEU A 95 5.74 -9.16 -6.39
N SER A 96 6.52 -9.53 -5.36
CA SER A 96 7.93 -9.14 -5.30
C SER A 96 8.79 -9.91 -6.32
N ASP A 97 8.32 -11.06 -6.81
CA ASP A 97 9.08 -11.91 -7.73
C ASP A 97 8.43 -11.98 -9.11
N LYS A 98 8.90 -11.09 -9.99
CA LYS A 98 8.46 -10.99 -11.40
C LYS A 98 8.86 -12.21 -12.24
N SER A 99 9.75 -13.07 -11.76
CA SER A 99 10.21 -14.25 -12.50
C SER A 99 9.24 -15.44 -12.39
N LYS A 100 8.32 -15.42 -11.42
CA LYS A 100 7.35 -16.50 -11.21
C LYS A 100 6.42 -16.65 -12.42
N THR A 101 6.24 -17.88 -12.89
CA THR A 101 5.27 -18.21 -13.95
C THR A 101 3.84 -17.78 -13.59
N ALA A 102 3.52 -17.78 -12.29
CA ALA A 102 2.23 -17.34 -11.77
C ALA A 102 2.09 -15.81 -11.58
N TYR A 103 3.09 -14.99 -11.92
CA TYR A 103 3.09 -13.54 -11.68
C TYR A 103 1.83 -12.84 -12.20
N ASN A 104 1.34 -13.22 -13.39
CA ASN A 104 0.12 -12.66 -13.96
C ASN A 104 -1.13 -12.87 -13.08
N ARG A 105 -1.18 -13.96 -12.31
CA ARG A 105 -2.27 -14.25 -11.37
C ARG A 105 -2.16 -13.39 -10.11
N TYR A 106 -0.95 -13.16 -9.59
CA TYR A 106 -0.75 -12.20 -8.49
C TYR A 106 -1.13 -10.77 -8.91
N HIS A 107 -0.79 -10.38 -10.13
CA HIS A 107 -1.20 -9.09 -10.68
C HIS A 107 -2.72 -8.99 -10.86
N TYR A 108 -3.36 -10.06 -11.33
CA TYR A 108 -4.83 -10.13 -11.40
C TYR A 108 -5.48 -9.96 -10.02
N LEU A 109 -4.96 -10.67 -9.01
CA LEU A 109 -5.43 -10.56 -7.63
C LEU A 109 -5.37 -9.11 -7.13
N LEU A 110 -4.22 -8.45 -7.31
CA LEU A 110 -4.03 -7.05 -6.92
C LEU A 110 -5.06 -6.14 -7.60
N GLU A 111 -5.24 -6.27 -8.92
CA GLU A 111 -6.14 -5.41 -9.68
C GLU A 111 -7.61 -5.61 -9.26
N ASN A 112 -8.01 -6.86 -8.98
CA ASN A 112 -9.35 -7.19 -8.49
C ASN A 112 -9.61 -6.56 -7.10
N LEU A 113 -8.65 -6.68 -6.17
CA LEU A 113 -8.77 -6.11 -4.82
C LEU A 113 -8.72 -4.58 -4.80
N ARG A 114 -7.98 -3.98 -5.75
CA ARG A 114 -7.92 -2.53 -5.96
C ARG A 114 -9.23 -1.98 -6.50
N GLN A 115 -9.93 -2.75 -7.34
CA GLN A 115 -11.21 -2.35 -7.91
C GLN A 115 -12.22 -2.05 -6.80
N ASP A 116 -12.89 -0.89 -6.91
CA ASP A 116 -13.88 -0.41 -5.94
C ASP A 116 -13.39 -0.31 -4.47
N ASN A 117 -12.07 -0.30 -4.26
CA ASN A 117 -11.41 -0.27 -2.95
C ASN A 117 -11.93 -1.35 -1.98
N LYS A 118 -12.30 -2.54 -2.48
CA LYS A 118 -12.91 -3.60 -1.65
C LYS A 118 -11.99 -4.11 -0.56
N PHE A 119 -10.67 -4.01 -0.75
CA PHE A 119 -9.72 -4.37 0.31
C PHE A 119 -9.86 -3.50 1.57
N LEU A 120 -10.44 -2.29 1.46
CA LEU A 120 -10.66 -1.41 2.63
C LEU A 120 -11.69 -1.95 3.62
N LEU A 121 -12.49 -2.96 3.24
CA LEU A 121 -13.40 -3.65 4.17
C LEU A 121 -12.65 -4.26 5.36
N CYS A 122 -11.35 -4.57 5.21
CA CYS A 122 -10.55 -5.07 6.33
C CYS A 122 -10.37 -4.04 7.46
N LEU A 123 -10.55 -2.74 7.19
CA LEU A 123 -10.40 -1.69 8.19
C LEU A 123 -11.50 -1.71 9.24
N ASP A 124 -12.66 -2.28 8.92
CA ASP A 124 -13.79 -2.43 9.83
C ASP A 124 -13.67 -3.68 10.72
N LEU A 125 -12.64 -4.51 10.52
CA LEU A 125 -12.39 -5.71 11.31
C LEU A 125 -11.61 -5.39 12.58
N GLU A 126 -11.90 -6.15 13.64
CA GLU A 126 -11.08 -6.13 14.86
C GLU A 126 -9.63 -6.52 14.55
N ASP A 127 -8.68 -5.83 15.17
CA ASP A 127 -7.24 -6.05 15.01
C ASP A 127 -6.74 -6.04 13.55
N CYS A 128 -7.34 -5.20 12.69
CA CYS A 128 -6.91 -5.02 11.30
C CYS A 128 -5.46 -4.55 11.13
N GLN A 129 -4.83 -4.07 12.21
CA GLN A 129 -3.43 -3.63 12.25
C GLN A 129 -2.46 -4.72 11.78
N GLU A 130 -2.77 -5.99 12.04
CA GLU A 130 -1.99 -7.14 11.58
C GLU A 130 -1.96 -7.23 10.04
N ILE A 131 -3.13 -7.07 9.41
CA ILE A 131 -3.28 -7.06 7.94
C ILE A 131 -2.55 -5.87 7.34
N ILE A 132 -2.65 -4.70 7.98
CA ILE A 132 -1.96 -3.48 7.56
C ILE A 132 -0.43 -3.67 7.66
N ALA A 133 0.06 -4.32 8.71
CA ALA A 133 1.48 -4.62 8.88
C ALA A 133 1.99 -5.60 7.81
N ASP A 134 1.22 -6.62 7.45
CA ASP A 134 1.58 -7.54 6.36
C ASP A 134 1.66 -6.83 5.00
N LEU A 135 0.71 -5.93 4.72
CA LEU A 135 0.74 -5.09 3.52
C LEU A 135 1.94 -4.15 3.53
N PHE A 136 2.34 -3.64 4.69
CA PHE A 136 3.53 -2.79 4.81
C PHE A 136 4.80 -3.54 4.42
N GLU A 137 4.98 -4.75 4.94
CA GLU A 137 6.14 -5.59 4.65
C GLU A 137 6.19 -6.00 3.16
N LEU A 138 5.05 -6.01 2.48
CA LEU A 138 4.99 -6.11 1.02
C LEU A 138 5.44 -4.82 0.31
N LEU A 139 4.96 -3.65 0.76
CA LEU A 139 5.20 -2.37 0.07
C LEU A 139 6.66 -1.90 0.19
N LEU A 140 7.32 -2.18 1.30
CA LEU A 140 8.67 -1.68 1.56
C LEU A 140 9.71 -2.19 0.55
N PRO A 141 9.82 -3.52 0.25
CA PRO A 141 10.69 -4.01 -0.81
C PRO A 141 10.38 -3.38 -2.16
N LEU A 142 9.09 -3.26 -2.51
CA LEU A 142 8.67 -2.68 -3.80
C LEU A 142 9.10 -1.21 -3.95
N LEU A 143 9.07 -0.44 -2.86
CA LEU A 143 9.58 0.92 -2.84
C LEU A 143 11.11 0.97 -2.96
N ASN A 144 11.79 0.03 -2.32
CA ASN A 144 13.25 -0.04 -2.30
C ASN A 144 13.85 -0.58 -3.61
N GLU A 145 13.16 -1.45 -4.34
CA GLU A 145 13.60 -2.01 -5.62
C GLU A 145 13.24 -1.13 -6.82
N SER A 146 12.38 -0.13 -6.64
CA SER A 146 11.93 0.73 -7.73
C SER A 146 12.90 1.87 -7.99
N ASP A 147 13.57 1.83 -9.14
CA ASP A 147 14.36 2.97 -9.64
C ASP A 147 13.49 4.19 -9.95
N HIS A 148 12.20 3.96 -10.23
CA HIS A 148 11.24 4.97 -10.65
C HIS A 148 9.87 4.73 -10.00
N LEU A 149 9.58 5.48 -8.93
CA LEU A 149 8.21 5.60 -8.42
C LEU A 149 7.44 6.63 -9.24
N SER A 150 6.19 6.31 -9.58
CA SER A 150 5.30 7.29 -10.21
C SER A 150 5.12 8.50 -9.30
N SER A 151 5.01 9.70 -9.89
CA SER A 151 4.75 10.94 -9.14
C SER A 151 3.56 10.80 -8.20
N ARG A 152 2.49 10.15 -8.65
CA ARG A 152 1.29 9.90 -7.84
C ARG A 152 1.57 9.10 -6.56
N VAL A 153 2.45 8.11 -6.60
CA VAL A 153 2.80 7.30 -5.40
C VAL A 153 3.57 8.16 -4.40
N LEU A 154 4.55 8.93 -4.89
CA LEU A 154 5.32 9.87 -4.06
C LEU A 154 4.41 10.96 -3.48
N ASP A 155 3.54 11.56 -4.29
CA ASP A 155 2.58 12.57 -3.86
C ASP A 155 1.66 11.99 -2.77
N THR A 156 1.21 10.75 -2.92
CA THR A 156 0.37 10.07 -1.91
C THR A 156 1.12 9.84 -0.61
N LEU A 157 2.38 9.42 -0.68
CA LEU A 157 3.25 9.21 0.48
C LEU A 157 3.51 10.54 1.21
N PHE A 158 3.90 11.59 0.48
CA PHE A 158 4.20 12.89 1.06
C PHE A 158 2.96 13.64 1.55
N ALA A 159 1.83 13.50 0.86
CA ALA A 159 0.56 14.03 1.36
C ALA A 159 0.22 13.41 2.72
N ARG A 160 0.59 12.15 2.98
CA ARG A 160 0.28 11.46 4.24
C ARG A 160 1.07 11.98 5.44
N ILE A 161 2.23 12.60 5.21
CA ILE A 161 3.08 13.13 6.28
C ILE A 161 2.86 14.61 6.61
N ILE A 162 2.02 15.32 5.84
CA ILE A 162 1.71 16.74 6.05
C ILE A 162 0.26 16.95 6.51
N GLU A 163 -0.04 18.13 7.05
CA GLU A 163 -1.41 18.50 7.44
C GLU A 163 -2.31 18.78 6.21
N PRO A 164 -3.62 18.44 6.27
CA PRO A 164 -4.34 17.86 7.41
C PRO A 164 -4.26 16.32 7.52
N GLN A 165 -3.72 15.62 6.52
CA GLN A 165 -3.74 14.15 6.47
C GLN A 165 -2.97 13.51 7.63
N LYS A 166 -1.88 14.14 8.06
CA LYS A 166 -1.09 13.75 9.23
C LYS A 166 -1.93 13.64 10.50
N SER A 167 -2.72 14.67 10.82
CA SER A 167 -3.57 14.67 12.02
C SER A 167 -4.87 13.87 11.84
N ASN A 168 -5.41 13.83 10.62
CA ASN A 168 -6.65 13.11 10.32
C ASN A 168 -6.52 11.59 10.46
N ASN A 169 -5.34 11.01 10.22
CA ASN A 169 -5.13 9.57 10.35
C ASN A 169 -3.69 9.27 10.82
N LYS A 170 -3.54 9.13 12.13
CA LYS A 170 -2.23 8.83 12.77
C LYS A 170 -1.64 7.50 12.33
N GLU A 171 -2.46 6.47 12.10
CA GLU A 171 -1.94 5.16 11.68
C GLU A 171 -1.38 5.22 10.27
N ALA A 172 -2.06 5.88 9.34
CA ALA A 172 -1.55 6.09 7.99
C ALA A 172 -0.29 6.98 7.98
N TYR A 173 -0.21 7.97 8.88
CA TYR A 173 1.02 8.74 9.12
C TYR A 173 2.17 7.86 9.64
N ASN A 174 1.90 7.01 10.64
CA ASN A 174 2.90 6.10 11.21
C ASN A 174 3.43 5.14 10.14
N LEU A 175 2.53 4.62 9.30
CA LEU A 175 2.86 3.77 8.16
C LEU A 175 3.79 4.49 7.18
N ALA A 176 3.39 5.67 6.68
CA ALA A 176 4.18 6.47 5.76
C ALA A 176 5.55 6.85 6.35
N SER A 177 5.57 7.24 7.63
CA SER A 177 6.80 7.58 8.34
C SER A 177 7.73 6.39 8.48
N THR A 178 7.20 5.19 8.71
CA THR A 178 7.99 3.97 8.80
C THR A 178 8.57 3.59 7.43
N LEU A 179 7.82 3.76 6.33
CA LEU A 179 8.34 3.57 4.97
C LEU A 179 9.52 4.50 4.70
N ILE A 180 9.38 5.79 5.01
CA ILE A 180 10.43 6.80 4.81
C ILE A 180 11.67 6.51 5.65
N LYS A 181 11.48 6.09 6.91
CA LYS A 181 12.57 5.70 7.81
C LYS A 181 13.34 4.48 7.30
N LYS A 182 12.63 3.48 6.76
CA LYS A 182 13.20 2.23 6.26
C LYS A 182 13.63 2.27 4.78
N GLY A 183 13.40 3.39 4.06
CA GLY A 183 13.78 3.53 2.66
C GLY A 183 15.29 3.35 2.44
N ASN A 184 15.69 2.76 1.33
CA ASN A 184 17.11 2.60 0.96
C ASN A 184 17.64 3.77 0.12
N GLU A 185 18.80 3.59 -0.51
CA GLU A 185 19.44 4.56 -1.40
C GLU A 185 18.57 4.94 -2.60
N ASN A 186 17.73 4.02 -3.12
CA ASN A 186 16.80 4.34 -4.20
C ASN A 186 15.75 5.36 -3.74
N PHE A 187 15.23 5.20 -2.51
CA PHE A 187 14.32 6.20 -1.94
C PHE A 187 15.01 7.56 -1.76
N GLU A 188 16.26 7.58 -1.31
CA GLU A 188 17.07 8.80 -1.19
C GLU A 188 17.24 9.50 -2.54
N PHE A 189 17.54 8.74 -3.60
CA PHE A 189 17.63 9.24 -4.97
C PHE A 189 16.32 9.84 -5.46
N LEU A 190 15.17 9.23 -5.14
CA LEU A 190 13.86 9.77 -5.49
C LEU A 190 13.57 11.12 -4.80
N VAL A 191 13.95 11.26 -3.53
CA VAL A 191 13.85 12.52 -2.78
C VAL A 191 14.77 13.59 -3.38
N GLN A 192 15.99 13.23 -3.76
CA GLN A 192 16.94 14.14 -4.42
C GLN A 192 16.44 14.59 -5.81
N ASN A 193 15.87 13.68 -6.59
CA ASN A 193 15.31 14.00 -7.91
C ASN A 193 14.14 14.97 -7.80
N LEU A 194 13.26 14.77 -6.82
CA LEU A 194 12.12 15.66 -6.58
C LEU A 194 12.57 17.10 -6.33
N THR A 195 13.59 17.31 -5.51
CA THR A 195 14.12 18.66 -5.27
C THR A 195 14.83 19.24 -6.46
N THR A 196 15.56 18.40 -7.21
CA THR A 196 16.19 18.82 -8.46
C THR A 196 15.14 19.28 -9.48
N SER A 197 14.08 18.50 -9.69
CA SER A 197 12.96 18.87 -10.55
C SER A 197 12.29 20.16 -10.09
N PHE A 198 12.12 20.37 -8.78
CA PHE A 198 11.58 21.63 -8.26
C PHE A 198 12.45 22.84 -8.56
N VAL A 199 13.78 22.73 -8.37
CA VAL A 199 14.72 23.82 -8.67
C VAL A 199 14.68 24.19 -10.15
N HIS A 200 14.52 23.22 -11.05
CA HIS A 200 14.43 23.44 -12.49
C HIS A 200 13.02 23.85 -12.97
N GLY A 201 12.05 24.03 -12.06
CA GLY A 201 10.67 24.39 -12.42
C GLY A 201 9.90 23.26 -13.13
N GLN A 202 10.33 22.01 -12.95
CA GLN A 202 9.77 20.81 -13.55
C GLN A 202 8.96 19.96 -12.55
N ALA A 203 8.89 20.38 -11.29
CA ALA A 203 8.06 19.69 -10.30
C ALA A 203 6.58 19.83 -10.61
N ASN A 204 5.79 18.83 -10.21
CA ASN A 204 4.34 18.91 -10.30
C ASN A 204 3.78 19.98 -9.34
N GLN A 205 2.51 20.33 -9.51
CA GLN A 205 1.85 21.38 -8.72
C GLN A 205 1.83 21.03 -7.22
N PHE A 206 1.54 19.78 -6.85
CA PHE A 206 1.45 19.36 -5.46
C PHE A 206 2.78 19.56 -4.73
N ILE A 207 3.88 19.10 -5.32
CA ILE A 207 5.22 19.31 -4.77
C ILE A 207 5.52 20.80 -4.70
N SER A 208 5.23 21.56 -5.75
CA SER A 208 5.52 22.99 -5.78
C SER A 208 4.81 23.77 -4.67
N ASP A 209 3.56 23.42 -4.38
CA ASP A 209 2.75 24.10 -3.36
C ASP A 209 3.08 23.68 -1.92
N LYS A 210 3.68 22.50 -1.73
CA LYS A 210 3.83 21.86 -0.42
C LYS A 210 5.28 21.57 -0.05
N LEU A 211 6.25 21.92 -0.88
CA LEU A 211 7.64 21.51 -0.70
C LEU A 211 8.19 21.86 0.68
N CYS A 212 7.98 23.08 1.18
CA CYS A 212 8.48 23.47 2.50
C CYS A 212 7.92 22.60 3.64
N LEU A 213 6.64 22.21 3.54
CA LEU A 213 6.01 21.32 4.51
C LEU A 213 6.57 19.90 4.40
N ILE A 214 6.77 19.42 3.17
CA ILE A 214 7.34 18.10 2.90
C ILE A 214 8.78 18.03 3.43
N ILE A 215 9.63 19.02 3.14
CA ILE A 215 11.01 19.08 3.64
C ILE A 215 11.04 19.06 5.16
N TYR A 216 10.19 19.86 5.80
CA TYR A 216 10.09 19.91 7.26
C TYR A 216 9.77 18.54 7.85
N GLU A 217 8.75 17.85 7.31
CA GLU A 217 8.33 16.55 7.83
C GLU A 217 9.34 15.44 7.50
N LEU A 218 9.97 15.47 6.32
CA LEU A 218 11.05 14.53 5.97
C LEU A 218 12.24 14.68 6.93
N TYR A 219 12.61 15.92 7.27
CA TYR A 219 13.62 16.20 8.28
C TYR A 219 13.25 15.60 9.64
N SER A 220 12.03 15.84 10.12
CA SER A 220 11.57 15.32 11.41
C SER A 220 11.50 13.79 11.44
N ILE A 221 11.20 13.15 10.30
CA ILE A 221 11.08 11.69 10.18
C ILE A 221 12.44 11.00 10.03
N ARG A 222 13.32 11.53 9.17
CA ARG A 222 14.65 10.98 8.87
C ARG A 222 15.64 12.10 8.53
N TYR A 223 16.40 12.52 9.54
CA TYR A 223 17.40 13.58 9.43
C TYR A 223 18.40 13.40 8.27
N ALA A 224 18.83 12.17 7.98
CA ALA A 224 19.80 11.91 6.90
C ALA A 224 19.33 12.44 5.53
N LEU A 225 18.01 12.52 5.30
CA LEU A 225 17.47 13.08 4.07
C LEU A 225 17.73 14.58 3.95
N LEU A 226 17.95 15.31 5.05
CA LEU A 226 18.22 16.74 5.01
C LEU A 226 19.50 17.05 4.24
N GLU A 227 20.54 16.23 4.37
CA GLU A 227 21.81 16.45 3.68
C GLU A 227 21.63 16.46 2.15
N LEU A 228 20.66 15.69 1.64
CA LEU A 228 20.27 15.67 0.22
C LEU A 228 19.50 16.92 -0.23
N LEU A 229 18.88 17.63 0.71
CA LEU A 229 17.99 18.79 0.48
C LEU A 229 18.69 20.13 0.72
N LEU A 230 19.80 20.15 1.46
CA LEU A 230 20.53 21.37 1.85
C LEU A 230 21.01 22.21 0.64
N PRO A 231 21.64 21.64 -0.40
CA PRO A 231 22.10 22.43 -1.55
C PRO A 231 20.97 23.22 -2.24
N GLN A 232 19.78 22.63 -2.27
CA GLN A 232 18.60 23.20 -2.93
C GLN A 232 17.94 24.26 -2.04
N LEU A 233 17.91 24.03 -0.72
CA LEU A 233 17.53 25.06 0.25
C LEU A 233 18.44 26.29 0.13
N GLU A 234 19.76 26.08 0.04
CA GLU A 234 20.74 27.16 -0.15
C GLU A 234 20.48 27.94 -1.45
N TYR A 235 20.22 27.23 -2.55
CA TYR A 235 19.86 27.86 -3.83
C TYR A 235 18.62 28.75 -3.70
N LYS A 236 17.56 28.27 -3.04
CA LYS A 236 16.31 29.02 -2.87
C LYS A 236 16.42 30.21 -1.92
N LEU A 237 17.29 30.15 -0.92
CA LEU A 237 17.63 31.31 -0.08
C LEU A 237 18.33 32.43 -0.86
N LYS A 238 19.03 32.09 -1.94
CA LYS A 238 19.68 33.03 -2.86
C LYS A 238 18.78 33.50 -4.01
N SER A 239 17.51 33.08 -4.03
CA SER A 239 16.54 33.49 -5.05
C SER A 239 16.38 35.00 -5.11
N ASN A 240 16.08 35.55 -6.30
CA ASN A 240 15.74 36.96 -6.46
C ASN A 240 14.33 37.29 -5.94
N ASP A 241 13.44 36.30 -5.80
CA ASP A 241 12.09 36.48 -5.27
C ASP A 241 12.10 36.60 -3.74
N LEU A 242 11.64 37.76 -3.23
CA LEU A 242 11.54 38.02 -1.80
C LEU A 242 10.58 37.07 -1.08
N LYS A 243 9.45 36.69 -1.71
CA LYS A 243 8.47 35.77 -1.11
C LYS A 243 9.09 34.41 -0.88
N GLU A 244 9.79 33.90 -1.89
CA GLU A 244 10.51 32.64 -1.83
C GLU A 244 11.59 32.66 -0.74
N ARG A 245 12.49 33.66 -0.75
CA ARG A 245 13.52 33.79 0.30
C ARG A 245 12.91 33.80 1.70
N ARG A 246 11.81 34.55 1.90
CA ARG A 246 11.11 34.63 3.20
C ARG A 246 10.53 33.29 3.62
N GLU A 247 9.95 32.53 2.70
CA GLU A 247 9.37 31.21 2.98
C GLU A 247 10.44 30.21 3.43
N TYR A 248 11.53 30.09 2.67
CA TYR A 248 12.63 29.19 3.01
C TYR A 248 13.39 29.61 4.28
N THR A 249 13.48 30.91 4.56
CA THR A 249 14.04 31.42 5.82
C THR A 249 13.17 31.00 7.02
N LYS A 250 11.83 31.09 6.89
CA LYS A 250 10.91 30.63 7.94
C LYS A 250 11.03 29.13 8.18
N LEU A 251 11.14 28.34 7.10
CA LEU A 251 11.36 26.89 7.19
C LEU A 251 12.61 26.57 8.00
N LEU A 252 13.76 27.14 7.63
CA LEU A 252 15.00 26.93 8.35
C LEU A 252 14.91 27.39 9.81
N SER A 253 14.36 28.59 10.04
CA SER A 253 14.16 29.11 11.40
C SER A 253 13.38 28.12 12.27
N LYS A 254 12.31 27.52 11.72
CA LYS A 254 11.53 26.49 12.42
C LYS A 254 12.38 25.25 12.74
N MET A 255 13.13 24.75 11.76
CA MET A 255 13.99 23.56 11.92
C MET A 255 15.12 23.78 12.93
N PHE A 256 15.76 24.95 12.92
CA PHE A 256 16.81 25.31 13.88
C PHE A 256 16.27 25.51 15.30
N SER A 257 15.02 25.96 15.45
CA SER A 257 14.42 26.27 16.74
C SER A 257 13.82 25.05 17.46
N GLU A 258 13.88 23.85 16.85
CA GLU A 258 13.39 22.64 17.52
C GLU A 258 14.27 22.27 18.71
N LYS A 259 13.62 21.84 19.80
CA LYS A 259 14.28 21.52 21.07
C LYS A 259 15.44 20.53 20.90
N ASP A 260 15.26 19.56 20.02
CA ASP A 260 16.23 18.50 19.74
C ASP A 260 16.80 18.62 18.31
N SER A 261 16.91 19.85 17.80
CA SER A 261 17.36 20.12 16.43
C SER A 261 18.79 19.59 16.21
N LEU A 262 18.88 18.48 15.48
CA LEU A 262 20.16 17.94 14.99
C LEU A 262 20.91 18.94 14.09
N LEU A 263 20.16 19.83 13.43
CA LEU A 263 20.72 20.88 12.58
C LEU A 263 21.45 21.94 13.43
N ALA A 264 20.86 22.35 14.55
CA ALA A 264 21.50 23.26 15.49
C ALA A 264 22.73 22.61 16.15
N GLN A 265 22.64 21.33 16.55
CA GLN A 265 23.73 20.60 17.21
C GLN A 265 24.95 20.38 16.31
N LYS A 266 24.76 20.14 15.00
CA LYS A 266 25.88 19.98 14.04
C LYS A 266 26.49 21.31 13.57
N SER A 267 25.85 22.45 13.87
CA SER A 267 26.27 23.79 13.42
C SER A 267 27.11 24.55 14.45
N THR A 268 27.32 23.96 15.63
CA THR A 268 28.17 24.44 16.72
C THR A 268 29.43 23.61 16.83
#